data_AF-A0A1W9ZZR3-F1
#
_entry.id   AF-A0A1W9ZZR3-F1
#
_cell.length_a   1.000
_cell.length_b   1.000
_cell.length_c   1.000
_cell.angle_alpha   90.00
_cell.angle_beta   90.00
_cell.angle_gamma   90.00
#
_symmetry.space_group_name_H-M   'P 1'
#
loop_
_entity.id
_entity.type
_entity.pdbx_description
1 polymer ?
#
loop_
_entity_poly.entity_id
_entity_poly.type
_entity_poly.pdbx_seq_one_letter_code
_entity_poly.pdbx_strand_id
1 'polypeptide(L)'
;MARQVRSELTRRKILDAAIDVFSEVGYAAASWGTIIERTGMTKGALYHHFDSKEALASDIIDEGSEVLIGAFHSVCGSASPALENMIHGTFAIANILIADKTARAAEQLTAALSGFNDAAARSCARWVDTMAAQARRAVTEADLREDVDPDVVSASIVGAMLGTRLLSISMSGTRSGDGLSDDLSARLSQIWGLLLPGIVADASLPYFRQFLDREALRHARASIAGGDAHR
;
A
#
# COMPACT_ATOMS: atom_id res chain seq x y z
N MET A 1 -28.23 -2.77 -19.13
CA MET A 1 -27.15 -1.77 -19.03
C MET A 1 -27.47 -0.65 -18.03
N ALA A 2 -28.50 0.18 -18.22
CA ALA A 2 -28.79 1.30 -17.28
C ALA A 2 -29.01 0.90 -15.80
N ARG A 3 -29.67 -0.24 -15.53
CA ARG A 3 -29.87 -0.77 -14.16
C ARG A 3 -28.56 -1.21 -13.49
N GLN A 4 -27.64 -1.78 -14.27
CA GLN A 4 -26.34 -2.26 -13.78
C GLN A 4 -25.41 -1.08 -13.46
N VAL A 5 -25.34 -0.09 -14.35
CA VAL A 5 -24.59 1.16 -14.11
C VAL A 5 -25.09 1.87 -12.85
N ARG A 6 -26.41 1.95 -12.65
CA ARG A 6 -26.99 2.55 -11.44
C ARG A 6 -26.63 1.75 -10.18
N SER A 7 -26.63 0.42 -10.26
CA SER A 7 -26.24 -0.47 -9.16
C SER A 7 -24.77 -0.29 -8.78
N GLU A 8 -23.87 -0.18 -9.76
CA GLU A 8 -22.44 0.05 -9.55
C GLU A 8 -22.17 1.43 -8.95
N LEU A 9 -22.83 2.47 -9.43
CA LEU A 9 -22.74 3.82 -8.85
C LEU A 9 -23.20 3.85 -7.39
N THR A 10 -24.27 3.12 -7.06
CA THR A 10 -24.74 3.02 -5.68
C THR A 10 -23.75 2.24 -4.81
N ARG A 11 -23.21 1.10 -5.31
CA ARG A 11 -22.18 0.33 -4.60
C ARG A 11 -20.96 1.22 -4.30
N ARG A 12 -20.50 2.01 -5.26
CA ARG A 12 -19.36 2.92 -5.07
C ARG A 12 -19.64 3.98 -4.00
N LYS A 13 -20.83 4.58 -4.00
CA LYS A 13 -21.23 5.54 -2.95
C LYS A 13 -21.20 4.94 -1.55
N ILE A 14 -21.59 3.67 -1.40
CA ILE A 14 -21.56 2.97 -0.12
C ILE A 14 -20.11 2.76 0.35
N LEU A 15 -19.24 2.31 -0.57
CA LEU A 15 -17.82 2.14 -0.29
C LEU A 15 -17.13 3.45 0.09
N ASP A 16 -17.38 4.53 -0.64
CA ASP A 16 -16.78 5.84 -0.34
C ASP A 16 -17.22 6.35 1.03
N ALA A 17 -18.50 6.20 1.40
CA ALA A 17 -19.00 6.57 2.72
C ALA A 17 -18.36 5.73 3.84
N ALA A 18 -18.15 4.44 3.60
CA ALA A 18 -17.51 3.56 4.56
C ALA A 18 -16.02 3.86 4.73
N ILE A 19 -15.31 4.13 3.64
CA ILE A 19 -13.92 4.59 3.65
C ILE A 19 -13.78 5.83 4.53
N ASP A 20 -14.67 6.81 4.35
CA ASP A 20 -14.65 8.04 5.13
C ASP A 20 -14.89 7.75 6.62
N VAL A 21 -15.91 6.95 6.96
CA VAL A 21 -16.21 6.59 8.35
C VAL A 21 -15.06 5.79 9.00
N PHE A 22 -14.50 4.80 8.29
CA PHE A 22 -13.37 4.02 8.80
C PHE A 22 -12.12 4.87 9.01
N SER A 23 -11.89 5.85 8.14
CA SER A 23 -10.75 6.78 8.27
C SER A 23 -10.91 7.74 9.45
N GLU A 24 -12.15 8.13 9.80
CA GLU A 24 -12.44 9.07 10.88
C GLU A 24 -12.36 8.44 12.27
N VAL A 25 -12.97 7.26 12.45
CA VAL A 25 -13.14 6.65 13.79
C VAL A 25 -12.45 5.29 13.93
N GLY A 26 -11.87 4.75 12.86
CA GLY A 26 -11.32 3.41 12.83
C GLY A 26 -12.40 2.32 12.68
N TYR A 27 -11.99 1.14 12.21
CA TYR A 27 -12.91 0.02 11.95
C TYR A 27 -13.71 -0.42 13.18
N ALA A 28 -13.06 -0.49 14.34
CA ALA A 28 -13.69 -0.99 15.56
C ALA A 28 -14.82 -0.08 16.06
N ALA A 29 -14.61 1.24 16.06
CA ALA A 29 -15.61 2.20 16.50
C ALA A 29 -16.66 2.54 15.42
N ALA A 30 -16.37 2.28 14.15
CA ALA A 30 -17.32 2.46 13.06
C ALA A 30 -18.55 1.55 13.23
N SER A 31 -19.74 2.16 13.17
CA SER A 31 -21.01 1.46 13.23
C SER A 31 -21.68 1.36 11.86
N TRP A 32 -22.40 0.28 11.63
CA TRP A 32 -23.21 0.12 10.41
C TRP A 32 -24.25 1.22 10.25
N GLY A 33 -24.84 1.69 11.36
CA GLY A 33 -25.79 2.80 11.38
C GLY A 33 -25.16 4.11 10.89
N THR A 34 -23.96 4.43 11.37
CA THR A 34 -23.21 5.62 10.95
C THR A 34 -22.91 5.60 9.45
N ILE A 35 -22.55 4.43 8.89
CA ILE A 35 -22.33 4.28 7.44
C ILE A 35 -23.63 4.51 6.67
N ILE A 36 -24.76 3.94 7.12
CA ILE A 36 -26.07 4.16 6.51
C ILE A 36 -26.43 5.66 6.52
N GLU A 37 -26.29 6.33 7.66
CA GLU A 37 -26.56 7.77 7.79
C GLU A 37 -25.70 8.59 6.84
N ARG A 38 -24.40 8.27 6.72
CA ARG A 38 -23.45 8.94 5.83
C ARG A 38 -23.82 8.81 4.36
N THR A 39 -24.39 7.67 3.95
CA THR A 39 -24.83 7.45 2.56
C THR A 39 -26.15 8.17 2.22
N GLY A 40 -26.95 8.54 3.22
CA GLY A 40 -28.32 9.05 3.02
C GLY A 40 -29.29 8.03 2.41
N MET A 41 -28.90 6.75 2.34
CA MET A 41 -29.71 5.68 1.79
C MET A 41 -30.61 5.03 2.84
N THR A 42 -31.65 4.32 2.40
CA THR A 42 -32.43 3.48 3.32
C THR A 42 -31.63 2.25 3.70
N LYS A 43 -31.86 1.76 4.93
CA LYS A 43 -31.26 0.53 5.45
C LYS A 43 -31.41 -0.64 4.45
N GLY A 44 -32.62 -0.87 3.92
CA GLY A 44 -32.88 -1.95 2.96
C GLY A 44 -32.14 -1.80 1.63
N ALA A 45 -31.92 -0.58 1.14
CA ALA A 45 -31.14 -0.36 -0.08
C ALA A 45 -29.66 -0.70 0.13
N LEU A 46 -29.11 -0.43 1.33
CA LEU A 46 -27.71 -0.74 1.64
C LEU A 46 -27.48 -2.24 1.84
N TYR A 47 -28.40 -2.93 2.51
CA TYR A 47 -28.38 -4.41 2.64
C TYR A 47 -28.50 -5.14 1.30
N HIS A 48 -29.04 -4.51 0.26
CA HIS A 48 -29.05 -5.12 -1.07
C HIS A 48 -27.65 -5.18 -1.72
N HIS A 49 -26.71 -4.34 -1.26
CA HIS A 49 -25.35 -4.29 -1.78
C HIS A 49 -24.34 -4.97 -0.87
N PHE A 50 -24.53 -4.88 0.45
CA PHE A 50 -23.60 -5.42 1.44
C PHE A 50 -24.34 -5.99 2.64
N ASP A 51 -24.01 -7.24 3.00
CA ASP A 51 -24.66 -7.95 4.09
C ASP A 51 -24.15 -7.53 5.48
N SER A 52 -22.93 -6.99 5.57
CA SER A 52 -22.32 -6.59 6.85
C SER A 52 -21.19 -5.56 6.71
N LYS A 53 -20.74 -5.04 7.87
CA LYS A 53 -19.56 -4.16 7.98
C LYS A 53 -18.29 -4.88 7.55
N GLU A 54 -18.19 -6.16 7.86
CA GLU A 54 -17.09 -7.04 7.50
C GLU A 54 -17.04 -7.28 5.99
N ALA A 55 -18.19 -7.50 5.34
CA ALA A 55 -18.26 -7.64 3.89
C ALA A 55 -17.81 -6.34 3.18
N LEU A 56 -18.26 -5.20 3.70
CA LEU A 56 -17.86 -3.90 3.18
C LEU A 56 -16.36 -3.62 3.34
N ALA A 57 -15.78 -3.97 4.49
CA ALA A 57 -14.34 -3.87 4.70
C ALA A 57 -13.55 -4.81 3.80
N SER A 58 -14.05 -6.03 3.56
CA SER A 58 -13.42 -7.00 2.66
C SER A 58 -13.35 -6.47 1.22
N ASP A 59 -14.44 -5.89 0.72
CA ASP A 59 -14.49 -5.28 -0.61
C ASP A 59 -13.54 -4.06 -0.72
N ILE A 60 -13.42 -3.23 0.32
CA ILE A 60 -12.46 -2.12 0.34
C ILE A 60 -11.03 -2.65 0.31
N ILE A 61 -10.72 -3.70 1.09
CA ILE A 61 -9.40 -4.34 1.10
C ILE A 61 -9.06 -4.86 -0.30
N ASP A 62 -9.98 -5.61 -0.92
CA ASP A 62 -9.75 -6.19 -2.25
C ASP A 62 -9.57 -5.08 -3.30
N GLU A 63 -10.41 -4.03 -3.31
CA GLU A 63 -10.27 -2.89 -4.25
C GLU A 63 -8.96 -2.13 -4.07
N GLY A 64 -8.57 -1.82 -2.83
CA GLY A 64 -7.32 -1.12 -2.59
C GLY A 64 -6.10 -1.99 -2.87
N SER A 65 -6.17 -3.30 -2.64
CA SER A 65 -5.11 -4.24 -3.00
C SER A 65 -4.85 -4.24 -4.51
N GLU A 66 -5.92 -4.23 -5.33
CA GLU A 66 -5.79 -4.10 -6.79
C GLU A 66 -5.13 -2.79 -7.21
N VAL A 67 -5.48 -1.67 -6.57
CA VAL A 67 -4.86 -0.36 -6.85
C VAL A 67 -3.36 -0.40 -6.56
N LEU A 68 -2.97 -0.95 -5.41
CA LEU A 68 -1.58 -1.03 -4.99
C LEU A 68 -0.76 -1.95 -5.91
N ILE A 69 -1.30 -3.11 -6.26
CA ILE A 69 -0.64 -4.08 -7.15
C ILE A 69 -0.55 -3.54 -8.58
N GLY A 70 -1.62 -2.90 -9.06
CA GLY A 70 -1.62 -2.23 -10.36
C GLY A 70 -0.57 -1.13 -10.45
N ALA A 71 -0.39 -0.34 -9.38
CA ALA A 71 0.63 0.68 -9.31
C ALA A 71 2.06 0.12 -9.31
N PHE A 72 2.30 -0.99 -8.60
CA PHE A 72 3.61 -1.65 -8.65
C PHE A 72 3.90 -2.25 -10.02
N HIS A 73 2.92 -2.92 -10.64
CA HIS A 73 3.09 -3.48 -11.98
C HIS A 73 3.28 -2.40 -13.05
N SER A 74 2.65 -1.23 -12.91
CA SER A 74 2.81 -0.14 -13.89
C SER A 74 4.22 0.44 -13.90
N VAL A 75 4.93 0.37 -12.77
CA VAL A 75 6.34 0.80 -12.66
C VAL A 75 7.35 -0.31 -12.92
N CYS A 76 6.92 -1.58 -12.90
CA CYS A 76 7.75 -2.72 -13.28
C CYS A 76 7.95 -2.75 -14.80
N GLY A 77 9.03 -2.16 -15.29
CA GLY A 77 9.44 -2.29 -16.69
C GLY A 77 10.00 -3.69 -16.98
N SER A 78 9.63 -4.29 -18.11
CA SER A 78 10.20 -5.59 -18.52
C SER A 78 11.71 -5.52 -18.83
N ALA A 79 12.21 -4.34 -19.17
CA ALA A 79 13.63 -4.09 -19.47
C ALA A 79 14.45 -3.61 -18.27
N SER A 80 13.82 -3.25 -17.16
CA SER A 80 14.51 -2.83 -15.94
C SER A 80 14.90 -4.03 -15.08
N PRO A 81 16.08 -4.01 -14.45
CA PRO A 81 16.46 -5.01 -13.45
C PRO A 81 15.38 -5.19 -12.39
N ALA A 82 15.14 -6.43 -11.98
CA ALA A 82 14.07 -6.78 -11.07
C ALA A 82 14.25 -6.14 -9.69
N LEU A 83 15.49 -6.01 -9.21
CA LEU A 83 15.75 -5.32 -7.95
C LEU A 83 15.49 -3.80 -8.04
N GLU A 84 15.68 -3.17 -9.21
CA GLU A 84 15.24 -1.78 -9.42
C GLU A 84 13.72 -1.68 -9.33
N ASN A 85 13.01 -2.61 -9.98
CA ASN A 85 11.55 -2.66 -9.92
C ASN A 85 11.04 -2.82 -8.48
N MET A 86 11.72 -3.64 -7.67
CA MET A 86 11.39 -3.78 -6.24
C MET A 86 11.57 -2.46 -5.50
N ILE A 87 12.76 -1.84 -5.59
CA ILE A 87 13.05 -0.58 -4.91
C ILE A 87 12.06 0.50 -5.36
N HIS A 88 11.99 0.77 -6.66
CA HIS A 88 11.13 1.81 -7.23
C HIS A 88 9.64 1.55 -6.92
N GLY A 89 9.21 0.29 -7.00
CA GLY A 89 7.86 -0.14 -6.64
C GLY A 89 7.47 0.19 -5.20
N THR A 90 8.40 0.06 -4.23
CA THR A 90 8.10 0.43 -2.83
C THR A 90 7.82 1.93 -2.66
N PHE A 91 8.54 2.79 -3.39
CA PHE A 91 8.31 4.24 -3.36
C PHE A 91 7.04 4.63 -4.14
N ALA A 92 6.73 3.94 -5.25
CA ALA A 92 5.49 4.14 -5.98
C ALA A 92 4.26 3.81 -5.12
N ILE A 93 4.30 2.70 -4.38
CA ILE A 93 3.25 2.31 -3.42
C ILE A 93 3.09 3.38 -2.34
N ALA A 94 4.19 3.88 -1.78
CA ALA A 94 4.14 4.96 -0.78
C ALA A 94 3.41 6.20 -1.32
N ASN A 95 3.71 6.62 -2.55
CA ASN A 95 3.02 7.74 -3.20
C ASN A 95 1.52 7.47 -3.37
N ILE A 96 1.13 6.26 -3.79
CA ILE A 96 -0.28 5.90 -3.95
C ILE A 96 -1.02 5.92 -2.62
N LEU A 97 -0.42 5.42 -1.54
CA LEU A 97 -1.02 5.49 -0.20
C LEU A 97 -1.21 6.93 0.31
N ILE A 98 -0.40 7.87 -0.20
CA ILE A 98 -0.54 9.31 0.08
C ILE A 98 -1.64 9.92 -0.80
N ALA A 99 -1.72 9.58 -2.09
CA ALA A 99 -2.64 10.22 -3.03
C ALA A 99 -4.06 9.61 -3.03
N ASP A 100 -4.19 8.32 -2.79
CA ASP A 100 -5.44 7.57 -2.95
C ASP A 100 -6.02 7.14 -1.58
N LYS A 101 -7.20 7.68 -1.25
CA LYS A 101 -7.88 7.38 0.01
C LYS A 101 -8.37 5.92 0.10
N THR A 102 -8.71 5.30 -1.02
CA THR A 102 -9.16 3.89 -1.07
C THR A 102 -8.00 2.97 -0.75
N ALA A 103 -6.85 3.19 -1.39
CA ALA A 103 -5.63 2.42 -1.14
C ALA A 103 -5.19 2.56 0.33
N ARG A 104 -5.25 3.79 0.88
CA ARG A 104 -4.93 4.04 2.29
C ARG A 104 -5.90 3.33 3.25
N ALA A 105 -7.20 3.43 3.00
CA ALA A 105 -8.20 2.75 3.83
C ALA A 105 -8.06 1.23 3.77
N ALA A 106 -7.78 0.68 2.58
CA ALA A 106 -7.51 -0.75 2.41
C ALA A 106 -6.28 -1.20 3.19
N GLU A 107 -5.19 -0.43 3.17
CA GLU A 107 -3.98 -0.72 3.95
C GLU A 107 -4.27 -0.71 5.46
N GLN A 108 -4.96 0.32 5.95
CA GLN A 108 -5.35 0.41 7.36
C GLN A 108 -6.29 -0.73 7.79
N LEU A 109 -7.27 -1.08 6.95
CA LEU A 109 -8.17 -2.20 7.21
C LEU A 109 -7.45 -3.54 7.19
N THR A 110 -6.51 -3.73 6.25
CA THR A 110 -5.67 -4.93 6.17
C THR A 110 -4.85 -5.09 7.45
N ALA A 111 -4.25 -4.01 7.95
CA ALA A 111 -3.51 -4.04 9.21
C ALA A 111 -4.42 -4.31 10.41
N ALA A 112 -5.57 -3.63 10.49
CA ALA A 112 -6.50 -3.74 11.63
C ALA A 112 -7.22 -5.10 11.69
N LEU A 113 -7.43 -5.74 10.55
CA LEU A 113 -8.16 -7.01 10.42
C LEU A 113 -7.25 -8.22 10.16
N SER A 114 -5.94 -8.03 10.20
CA SER A 114 -4.98 -9.11 10.05
C SER A 114 -5.22 -10.20 11.11
N GLY A 115 -5.34 -11.45 10.68
CA GLY A 115 -5.68 -12.59 11.53
C GLY A 115 -7.18 -12.76 11.84
N PHE A 116 -8.04 -11.83 11.41
CA PHE A 116 -9.49 -11.87 11.66
C PHE A 116 -10.35 -11.80 10.38
N ASN A 117 -9.73 -11.54 9.22
CA ASN A 117 -10.43 -11.38 7.95
C ASN A 117 -9.64 -12.04 6.79
N ASP A 118 -10.34 -12.83 5.97
CA ASP A 118 -9.73 -13.57 4.87
C ASP A 118 -9.23 -12.64 3.74
N ALA A 119 -9.91 -11.52 3.47
CA ALA A 119 -9.46 -10.56 2.47
C ALA A 119 -8.15 -9.88 2.89
N ALA A 120 -7.99 -9.56 4.18
CA ALA A 120 -6.73 -9.06 4.71
C ALA A 120 -5.58 -10.08 4.52
N ALA A 121 -5.82 -11.36 4.84
CA ALA A 121 -4.84 -12.43 4.65
C ALA A 121 -4.46 -12.62 3.17
N ARG A 122 -5.46 -12.64 2.27
CA ARG A 122 -5.23 -12.73 0.81
C ARG A 122 -4.45 -11.54 0.27
N SER A 123 -4.78 -10.33 0.72
CA SER A 123 -4.10 -9.10 0.30
C SER A 123 -2.61 -9.13 0.67
N CYS A 124 -2.27 -9.51 1.91
CA CYS A 124 -0.88 -9.68 2.34
C CYS A 124 -0.16 -10.77 1.54
N ALA A 125 -0.79 -11.95 1.36
CA ALA A 125 -0.20 -13.06 0.61
C ALA A 125 0.12 -12.65 -0.83
N ARG A 126 -0.85 -12.01 -1.51
CA ARG A 126 -0.68 -11.52 -2.87
C ARG A 126 0.44 -10.49 -2.99
N TRP A 127 0.64 -9.67 -1.97
CA TRP A 127 1.74 -8.71 -1.96
C TRP A 127 3.10 -9.41 -1.87
N VAL A 128 3.22 -10.38 -0.97
CA VAL A 128 4.44 -11.19 -0.83
C VAL A 128 4.73 -11.94 -2.13
N ASP A 129 3.73 -12.57 -2.74
CA ASP A 129 3.88 -13.31 -4.00
C ASP A 129 4.38 -12.41 -5.15
N THR A 130 3.85 -11.18 -5.23
CA THR A 130 4.23 -10.20 -6.26
C THR A 130 5.69 -9.75 -6.07
N MET A 131 6.10 -9.50 -4.83
CA MET A 131 7.48 -9.15 -4.50
C MET A 131 8.43 -10.34 -4.76
N ALA A 132 7.99 -11.57 -4.43
CA ALA A 132 8.74 -12.80 -4.65
C ALA A 132 8.97 -13.10 -6.13
N ALA A 133 8.02 -12.77 -7.00
CA ALA A 133 8.21 -12.86 -8.44
C ALA A 133 9.37 -11.98 -8.93
N GLN A 134 9.53 -10.75 -8.39
CA GLN A 134 10.67 -9.90 -8.72
C GLN A 134 11.97 -10.41 -8.07
N ALA A 135 11.93 -10.87 -6.82
CA ALA A 135 13.12 -11.42 -6.17
C ALA A 135 13.69 -12.64 -6.93
N ARG A 136 12.82 -13.55 -7.41
CA ARG A 136 13.24 -14.68 -8.25
C ARG A 136 13.88 -14.25 -9.57
N ARG A 137 13.35 -13.18 -10.19
CA ARG A 137 13.98 -12.58 -11.38
C ARG A 137 15.35 -11.98 -11.04
N ALA A 138 15.48 -11.29 -9.92
CA ALA A 138 16.74 -10.68 -9.48
C ALA A 138 17.83 -11.73 -9.18
N VAL A 139 17.45 -12.94 -8.73
CA VAL A 139 18.38 -14.10 -8.66
C VAL A 139 18.84 -14.51 -10.06
N THR A 140 17.91 -14.60 -11.03
CA THR A 140 18.24 -14.96 -12.42
C THR A 140 19.15 -13.92 -13.09
N GLU A 141 19.01 -12.65 -12.70
CA GLU A 141 19.82 -11.51 -13.14
C GLU A 141 21.17 -11.41 -12.39
N ALA A 142 21.43 -12.28 -11.41
CA ALA A 142 22.61 -12.28 -10.54
C ALA A 142 22.82 -10.99 -9.72
N ASP A 143 21.75 -10.25 -9.46
CA ASP A 143 21.76 -9.04 -8.62
C ASP A 143 21.59 -9.35 -7.14
N LEU A 144 20.93 -10.47 -6.80
CA LEU A 144 20.87 -10.99 -5.44
C LEU A 144 22.01 -11.98 -5.17
N ARG A 145 22.41 -12.09 -3.90
CA ARG A 145 23.37 -13.12 -3.47
C ARG A 145 22.79 -14.52 -3.64
N GLU A 146 23.68 -15.49 -3.87
CA GLU A 146 23.29 -16.89 -4.10
C GLU A 146 22.76 -17.60 -2.85
N ASP A 147 23.14 -17.13 -1.65
CA ASP A 147 22.74 -17.70 -0.35
C ASP A 147 21.41 -17.15 0.19
N VAL A 148 20.75 -16.30 -0.58
CA VAL A 148 19.55 -15.59 -0.19
C VAL A 148 18.30 -16.28 -0.75
N ASP A 149 17.35 -16.60 0.13
CA ASP A 149 16.05 -17.12 -0.26
C ASP A 149 15.13 -15.98 -0.76
N PRO A 150 14.65 -16.02 -2.02
CA PRO A 150 13.78 -14.99 -2.59
C PRO A 150 12.47 -14.78 -1.83
N ASP A 151 11.88 -15.85 -1.29
CA ASP A 151 10.61 -15.78 -0.58
C ASP A 151 10.82 -15.14 0.80
N VAL A 152 11.92 -15.46 1.49
CA VAL A 152 12.29 -14.82 2.76
C VAL A 152 12.59 -13.33 2.58
N VAL A 153 13.35 -12.95 1.54
CA VAL A 153 13.62 -11.54 1.25
C VAL A 153 12.36 -10.77 0.95
N SER A 154 11.47 -11.36 0.16
CA SER A 154 10.21 -10.71 -0.23
C SER A 154 9.30 -10.48 0.95
N ALA A 155 9.12 -11.49 1.80
CA ALA A 155 8.39 -11.35 3.05
C ALA A 155 9.03 -10.31 3.99
N SER A 156 10.37 -10.26 4.05
CA SER A 156 11.11 -9.29 4.88
C SER A 156 10.93 -7.86 4.39
N ILE A 157 10.99 -7.63 3.08
CA ILE A 157 10.76 -6.31 2.47
C ILE A 157 9.31 -5.86 2.72
N VAL A 158 8.33 -6.71 2.42
CA VAL A 158 6.90 -6.40 2.63
C VAL A 158 6.62 -6.14 4.12
N GLY A 159 7.17 -6.97 5.01
CA GLY A 159 7.07 -6.79 6.45
C GLY A 159 7.67 -5.46 6.93
N ALA A 160 8.85 -5.10 6.41
CA ALA A 160 9.50 -3.82 6.73
C ALA A 160 8.67 -2.63 6.22
N MET A 161 8.08 -2.72 5.02
CA MET A 161 7.19 -1.67 4.49
C MET A 161 5.95 -1.48 5.36
N LEU A 162 5.25 -2.56 5.71
CA LEU A 162 4.07 -2.51 6.58
C LEU A 162 4.42 -2.00 7.98
N GLY A 163 5.55 -2.45 8.55
CA GLY A 163 6.05 -1.99 9.85
C GLY A 163 6.40 -0.51 9.86
N THR A 164 7.00 -0.01 8.78
CA THR A 164 7.29 1.43 8.60
C THR A 164 6.03 2.26 8.67
N ARG A 165 4.98 1.79 8.00
CA ARG A 165 3.70 2.49 7.95
C ARG A 165 3.04 2.53 9.31
N LEU A 166 3.04 1.41 10.03
CA LEU A 166 2.53 1.32 11.40
C LEU A 166 3.25 2.27 12.36
N LEU A 167 4.58 2.31 12.30
CA LEU A 167 5.39 3.21 13.12
C LEU A 167 5.15 4.68 12.74
N SER A 168 5.07 4.99 11.44
CA SER A 168 4.80 6.34 10.97
C SER A 168 3.44 6.85 11.47
N ILE A 169 2.38 6.04 11.41
CA ILE A 169 1.05 6.39 11.96
C ILE A 169 1.10 6.60 13.48
N SER A 170 1.74 5.68 14.20
CA SER A 170 1.82 5.72 15.67
C SER A 170 2.64 6.91 16.19
N MET A 171 3.70 7.28 15.47
CA MET A 171 4.57 8.41 15.82
C MET A 171 4.03 9.76 15.32
N SER A 172 3.28 9.78 14.21
CA SER A 172 2.63 10.99 13.68
C SER A 172 1.40 11.42 14.49
N GLY A 173 0.79 10.52 15.28
CA GLY A 173 -0.24 10.88 16.26
C GLY A 173 0.21 11.95 17.28
N THR A 174 1.51 12.25 17.37
CA THR A 174 2.09 13.29 18.25
C THR A 174 2.56 14.55 17.51
N ARG A 175 2.57 14.60 16.16
CA ARG A 175 3.06 15.74 15.38
C ARG A 175 2.09 16.10 14.26
N SER A 176 1.55 17.31 14.33
CA SER A 176 0.58 17.88 13.39
C SER A 176 0.94 17.66 11.91
N GLY A 177 0.09 16.90 11.21
CA GLY A 177 -0.37 17.13 9.83
C GLY A 177 0.59 17.01 8.64
N ASP A 178 1.79 17.58 8.70
CA ASP A 178 2.44 18.06 7.45
C ASP A 178 3.69 17.27 7.03
N GLY A 179 4.02 16.15 7.71
CA GLY A 179 5.28 15.42 7.50
C GLY A 179 5.19 13.96 7.03
N LEU A 180 3.98 13.45 6.75
CA LEU A 180 3.77 12.01 6.53
C LEU A 180 4.44 11.48 5.24
N SER A 181 4.53 12.28 4.19
CA SER A 181 5.17 11.89 2.91
C SER A 181 6.70 11.88 3.00
N ASP A 182 7.27 12.92 3.62
CA ASP A 182 8.71 13.06 3.83
C ASP A 182 9.24 11.98 4.77
N ASP A 183 8.49 11.66 5.84
CA ASP A 183 8.84 10.60 6.78
C ASP A 183 8.83 9.21 6.12
N LEU A 184 7.82 8.90 5.29
CA LEU A 184 7.71 7.56 4.69
C LEU A 184 8.81 7.30 3.65
N SER A 185 9.09 8.26 2.76
CA SER A 185 10.13 8.11 1.74
C SER A 185 11.52 8.00 2.36
N ALA A 186 11.80 8.82 3.39
CA ALA A 186 13.06 8.76 4.11
C ALA A 186 13.25 7.41 4.83
N ARG A 187 12.21 6.89 5.47
CA ARG A 187 12.26 5.57 6.14
C ARG A 187 12.44 4.42 5.16
N LEU A 188 11.77 4.46 4.01
CA LEU A 188 11.96 3.46 2.96
C LEU A 188 13.41 3.46 2.47
N SER A 189 14.00 4.63 2.26
CA SER A 189 15.43 4.75 1.91
C SER A 189 16.34 4.17 2.98
N GLN A 190 16.08 4.44 4.26
CA GLN A 190 16.85 3.87 5.37
C GLN A 190 16.76 2.34 5.42
N ILE A 191 15.56 1.79 5.24
CA ILE A 191 15.32 0.34 5.26
C ILE A 191 16.05 -0.33 4.10
N TRP A 192 15.92 0.19 2.88
CA TRP A 192 16.68 -0.32 1.75
C TRP A 192 18.19 -0.19 1.98
N GLY A 193 18.66 0.92 2.55
CA GLY A 193 20.07 1.11 2.91
C GLY A 193 20.60 0.04 3.89
N LEU A 194 19.76 -0.47 4.78
CA LEU A 194 20.07 -1.56 5.72
C LEU A 194 19.95 -2.95 5.05
N LEU A 195 18.99 -3.15 4.16
CA LEU A 195 18.75 -4.44 3.50
C LEU A 195 19.74 -4.73 2.36
N LEU A 196 20.08 -3.74 1.53
CA LEU A 196 20.92 -3.91 0.34
C LEU A 196 22.25 -4.64 0.62
N PRO A 197 23.02 -4.29 1.67
CA PRO A 197 24.29 -4.98 1.96
C PRO A 197 24.12 -6.43 2.40
N GLY A 198 22.91 -6.84 2.80
CA GLY A 198 22.58 -8.20 3.19
C GLY A 198 22.10 -9.06 2.03
N ILE A 199 21.47 -8.47 1.01
CA ILE A 199 20.78 -9.22 -0.05
C ILE A 199 21.42 -9.10 -1.45
N VAL A 200 22.17 -8.03 -1.73
CA VAL A 200 22.71 -7.74 -3.07
C VAL A 200 24.08 -8.35 -3.25
N ALA A 201 24.35 -8.88 -4.45
CA ALA A 201 25.67 -9.36 -4.83
C ALA A 201 26.71 -8.23 -4.71
N ASP A 202 27.91 -8.55 -4.19
CA ASP A 202 28.93 -7.53 -3.89
C ASP A 202 29.35 -6.72 -5.14
N ALA A 203 29.29 -7.33 -6.32
CA ALA A 203 29.56 -6.69 -7.61
C ALA A 203 28.49 -5.64 -7.99
N SER A 204 27.22 -5.89 -7.66
CA SER A 204 26.09 -5.00 -7.99
C SER A 204 25.78 -3.98 -6.88
N LEU A 205 26.26 -4.19 -5.65
CA LEU A 205 25.95 -3.34 -4.50
C LEU A 205 26.24 -1.83 -4.70
N PRO A 206 27.36 -1.40 -5.29
CA PRO A 206 27.61 0.02 -5.54
C PRO A 206 26.58 0.66 -6.47
N TYR A 207 26.08 -0.10 -7.45
CA TYR A 207 25.06 0.34 -8.39
C TYR A 207 23.72 0.57 -7.68
N PHE A 208 23.24 -0.40 -6.92
CA PHE A 208 21.94 -0.31 -6.26
C PHE A 208 21.89 0.73 -5.14
N ARG A 209 23.01 1.01 -4.46
CA ARG A 209 23.11 2.14 -3.53
C ARG A 209 22.90 3.48 -4.23
N GLN A 210 23.58 3.68 -5.37
CA GLN A 210 23.39 4.91 -6.17
C GLN A 210 21.97 5.01 -6.72
N PHE A 211 21.37 3.88 -7.13
CA PHE A 211 19.98 3.85 -7.58
C PHE A 211 19.03 4.27 -6.46
N LEU A 212 19.19 3.72 -5.26
CA LEU A 212 18.40 4.07 -4.09
C LEU A 212 18.50 5.56 -3.75
N ASP A 213 19.70 6.13 -3.76
CA ASP A 213 19.91 7.55 -3.48
C ASP A 213 19.18 8.44 -4.51
N ARG A 214 19.22 8.07 -5.79
CA ARG A 214 18.50 8.79 -6.86
C ARG A 214 16.99 8.69 -6.68
N GLU A 215 16.47 7.52 -6.32
CA GLU A 215 15.05 7.34 -6.04
C GLU A 215 14.59 8.15 -4.82
N ALA A 216 15.33 8.09 -3.71
CA ALA A 216 15.02 8.89 -2.52
C ALA A 216 14.98 10.40 -2.84
N LEU A 217 15.92 10.89 -3.65
CA LEU A 217 15.95 12.29 -4.09
C LEU A 217 14.76 12.68 -4.99
N ARG A 218 14.31 11.78 -5.88
CA ARG A 218 13.14 12.00 -6.74
C ARG A 218 11.88 12.19 -5.90
N HIS A 219 11.68 11.31 -4.91
CA HIS A 219 10.51 11.34 -4.05
C HIS A 219 10.54 12.52 -3.05
N ALA A 220 11.70 12.88 -2.51
CA ALA A 220 11.86 14.07 -1.68
C ALA A 220 11.50 15.36 -2.45
N ARG A 221 11.92 15.48 -3.72
CA ARG A 221 11.58 16.65 -4.56
C ARG A 221 10.10 16.72 -4.92
N ALA A 222 9.46 15.59 -5.21
CA ALA A 222 8.04 15.53 -5.49
C ALA A 222 7.19 15.95 -4.27
N SER A 223 7.62 15.56 -3.07
CA SER A 223 7.02 15.97 -1.79
C SER A 223 7.06 17.49 -1.60
N ILE A 224 8.22 18.12 -1.80
CA ILE A 224 8.41 19.58 -1.69
C ILE A 224 7.53 20.34 -2.70
N ALA A 225 7.49 19.88 -3.96
CA ALA A 225 6.68 20.53 -5.00
C ALA A 225 5.17 20.42 -4.76
N GLY A 226 4.70 19.35 -4.11
CA GLY A 226 3.30 19.18 -3.72
C GLY A 226 2.88 20.02 -2.51
N GLY A 227 3.80 20.27 -1.56
CA GLY A 227 3.55 21.07 -0.37
C GLY A 227 3.33 22.56 -0.63
N ASP A 228 3.99 23.12 -1.65
CA ASP A 228 3.82 24.53 -2.04
C ASP A 228 2.50 24.80 -2.81
N ALA A 229 1.83 23.77 -3.34
CA ALA A 229 0.56 23.92 -4.05
C ALA A 229 -0.68 23.99 -3.12
N HIS A 230 -0.49 23.87 -1.81
CA HIS A 230 -1.55 23.88 -0.79
C HIS A 230 -1.36 24.98 0.29
N ARG A 231 -0.52 25.98 0.02
CA ARG A 231 -0.43 27.24 0.78
C ARG A 231 -1.04 28.40 0.01
#